data_AF-I5AU20-F1
#
_entry.id   AF-I5AU20-F1
#
_cell.length_a   1.000
_cell.length_b   1.000
_cell.length_c   1.000
_cell.angle_alpha   90.00
_cell.angle_beta   90.00
_cell.angle_gamma   90.00
#
_symmetry.space_group_name_H-M   'P 1'
#
loop_
_entity.id
_entity.type
_entity.pdbx_description
1 polymer ?
#
loop_
_entity_poly.entity_id
_entity_poly.type
_entity_poly.pdbx_seq_one_letter_code
_entity_poly.pdbx_strand_id
1 'polypeptide(L)'
;MNKEFYVAHLKQYKVADLRMYLEIICNTLLGDMDFSLALHEDELPEIIEKEFPQTKGKMDALFSKETLDLYRRLQDYCFSEENLKKVETRELLAEALADEAVSEALWLCLAARDDEADEFAEELGATADLERLRADETFRMRKSYLEMIRRYAEAAANLYGTISIAELETLIHYYHASFENPEKYQRADGAYRQTIFLSPEYLNVLTLQYTVGNAVPLVQQSLDGMVMNRCFVDAYREEINEFTVYMKELSDSGKAIGDSTLADFLETRTYPYRRLQDKAMMNLMYLPSETEFLRYANEMDMTVWETEEEEQFRKLLEAEDDLPEAEARVLMTELREKLWDHNVNAVDWEKEAAIQSALVVLEKNGIKVATSDERQKLEDALTIVTDHLRMWTYRGNTAAELRSATSMKGAGISVISEKQETITKPKKVYPNDPCPCGSGKKYKKCCGRK
;
A
#
# COMPACT_ATOMS: atom_id res chain seq x y z
N MET A 1 12.72 25.97 -11.35
CA MET A 1 13.44 27.24 -11.05
C MET A 1 14.94 26.96 -11.13
N ASN A 2 15.80 27.99 -11.20
CA ASN A 2 17.24 27.76 -11.28
C ASN A 2 17.89 27.74 -9.89
N LYS A 3 19.12 27.24 -9.82
CA LYS A 3 19.89 27.13 -8.58
C LYS A 3 20.03 28.49 -7.87
N GLU A 4 20.28 29.58 -8.62
CA GLU A 4 20.49 30.90 -8.04
C GLU A 4 19.26 31.41 -7.28
N PHE A 5 18.06 31.12 -7.78
CA PHE A 5 16.81 31.42 -7.09
C PHE A 5 16.77 30.73 -5.71
N TYR A 6 17.00 29.41 -5.67
CA TYR A 6 16.97 28.65 -4.42
C TYR A 6 18.06 29.09 -3.45
N VAL A 7 19.28 29.34 -3.93
CA VAL A 7 20.36 29.91 -3.09
C VAL A 7 19.94 31.26 -2.50
N ALA A 8 19.22 32.10 -3.24
CA ALA A 8 18.73 33.38 -2.75
C ALA A 8 17.62 33.21 -1.69
N HIS A 9 16.61 32.38 -1.97
CA HIS A 9 15.51 32.07 -1.03
C HIS A 9 16.06 31.49 0.28
N LEU A 10 16.91 30.47 0.17
CA LEU A 10 17.42 29.70 1.31
C LEU A 10 18.39 30.48 2.21
N LYS A 11 18.83 31.70 1.83
CA LYS A 11 19.69 32.56 2.68
C LYS A 11 19.02 32.95 4.00
N GLN A 12 17.69 32.97 4.05
CA GLN A 12 16.94 33.38 5.23
C GLN A 12 17.02 32.38 6.39
N TYR A 13 17.28 31.10 6.09
CA TYR A 13 17.26 30.02 7.08
C TYR A 13 18.54 29.93 7.90
N LYS A 14 18.44 29.38 9.11
CA LYS A 14 19.60 29.03 9.93
C LYS A 14 20.19 27.70 9.44
N VAL A 15 21.42 27.41 9.86
CA VAL A 15 22.10 26.16 9.44
C VAL A 15 21.37 24.91 9.92
N ALA A 16 20.72 24.95 11.09
CA ALA A 16 19.95 23.83 11.62
C ALA A 16 18.76 23.50 10.71
N ASP A 17 17.96 24.52 10.34
CA ASP A 17 16.82 24.35 9.45
C ASP A 17 17.25 23.81 8.07
N LEU A 18 18.33 24.37 7.50
CA LEU A 18 18.88 23.89 6.22
C LEU A 18 19.31 22.41 6.28
N ARG A 19 19.89 21.98 7.40
CA ARG A 19 20.31 20.58 7.58
C ARG A 19 19.12 19.66 7.73
N MET A 20 18.09 20.08 8.48
CA MET A 20 16.83 19.36 8.60
C MET A 20 16.17 19.18 7.22
N TYR A 21 16.07 20.24 6.42
CA TYR A 21 15.51 20.15 5.07
C TYR A 21 16.32 19.24 4.16
N LEU A 22 17.65 19.35 4.21
CA LEU A 22 18.52 18.49 3.42
C LEU A 22 18.37 17.02 3.84
N GLU A 23 18.31 16.74 5.15
CA GLU A 23 18.09 15.38 5.68
C GLU A 23 16.74 14.79 5.24
N ILE A 24 15.66 15.59 5.23
CA ILE A 24 14.35 15.16 4.72
C ILE A 24 14.45 14.80 3.23
N ILE A 25 15.04 15.66 2.40
CA ILE A 25 15.19 15.40 0.95
C ILE A 25 16.02 14.15 0.73
N CYS A 26 17.17 14.06 1.41
CA CYS A 26 18.09 12.94 1.38
C CYS A 26 17.38 11.61 1.70
N ASN A 27 16.69 11.54 2.84
CA ASN A 27 15.99 10.32 3.26
C ASN A 27 14.81 9.98 2.34
N THR A 28 14.14 10.99 1.78
CA THR A 28 13.04 10.79 0.83
C THR A 28 13.54 10.20 -0.48
N LEU A 29 14.66 10.71 -1.01
CA LEU A 29 15.25 10.27 -2.26
C LEU A 29 15.88 8.87 -2.17
N LEU A 30 16.27 8.40 -0.98
CA LEU A 30 16.68 7.00 -0.79
C LEU A 30 15.55 6.01 -1.13
N GLY A 31 14.29 6.46 -1.12
CA GLY A 31 13.15 5.67 -1.57
C GLY A 31 13.04 5.53 -3.09
N ASP A 32 13.80 6.31 -3.87
CA ASP A 32 13.81 6.22 -5.33
C ASP A 32 14.80 5.12 -5.80
N MET A 33 14.20 4.05 -6.31
CA MET A 33 14.94 2.86 -6.71
C MET A 33 15.56 2.98 -8.10
N ASP A 34 15.11 3.92 -8.96
CA ASP A 34 15.69 4.15 -10.28
C ASP A 34 17.06 4.84 -10.16
N PHE A 35 17.18 5.82 -9.27
CA PHE A 35 18.46 6.44 -8.93
C PHE A 35 19.46 5.44 -8.34
N SER A 36 18.97 4.60 -7.42
CA SER A 36 19.78 3.56 -6.82
C SER A 36 20.26 2.57 -7.88
N LEU A 37 19.35 2.08 -8.75
CA LEU A 37 19.69 1.18 -9.86
C LEU A 37 20.77 1.75 -10.79
N ALA A 38 20.71 3.05 -11.09
CA ALA A 38 21.72 3.71 -11.94
C ALA A 38 23.09 3.89 -11.27
N LEU A 39 23.15 3.81 -9.93
CA LEU A 39 24.40 3.90 -9.16
C LEU A 39 24.93 2.55 -8.67
N HIS A 40 24.10 1.49 -8.67
CA HIS A 40 24.48 0.17 -8.18
C HIS A 40 25.61 -0.44 -9.03
N GLU A 41 26.67 -0.88 -8.36
CA GLU A 41 27.77 -1.67 -8.95
C GLU A 41 27.60 -3.18 -8.69
N ASP A 42 26.43 -3.60 -8.18
CA ASP A 42 26.11 -4.97 -7.80
C ASP A 42 25.34 -5.74 -8.91
N GLU A 43 24.76 -6.89 -8.55
CA GLU A 43 24.07 -7.77 -9.51
C GLU A 43 22.67 -7.27 -9.91
N LEU A 44 22.11 -6.22 -9.26
CA LEU A 44 20.73 -5.80 -9.50
C LEU A 44 20.48 -5.35 -10.96
N PRO A 45 21.34 -4.54 -11.60
CA PRO A 45 21.23 -4.26 -13.04
C PRO A 45 21.17 -5.53 -13.90
N GLU A 46 22.02 -6.52 -13.61
CA GLU A 46 22.05 -7.78 -14.37
C GLU A 46 20.76 -8.59 -14.18
N ILE A 47 20.22 -8.63 -12.95
CA ILE A 47 18.94 -9.27 -12.64
C ILE A 47 17.79 -8.58 -13.38
N ILE A 48 17.75 -7.24 -13.35
CA ILE A 48 16.70 -6.48 -14.04
C ILE A 48 16.82 -6.65 -15.56
N GLU A 49 18.02 -6.68 -16.14
CA GLU A 49 18.21 -6.98 -17.57
C GLU A 49 17.76 -8.41 -17.94
N LYS A 50 17.95 -9.36 -17.03
CA LYS A 50 17.50 -10.75 -17.23
C LYS A 50 15.98 -10.87 -17.20
N GLU A 51 15.33 -10.21 -16.23
CA GLU A 51 13.86 -10.20 -16.10
C GLU A 51 13.20 -9.37 -17.20
N PHE A 52 13.84 -8.28 -17.61
CA PHE A 52 13.34 -7.36 -18.63
C PHE A 52 14.39 -7.12 -19.73
N PRO A 53 14.58 -8.07 -20.67
CA PRO A 53 15.63 -7.96 -21.71
C PRO A 53 15.61 -6.67 -22.53
N GLN A 54 14.47 -5.98 -22.62
CA GLN A 54 14.33 -4.69 -23.29
C GLN A 54 15.01 -3.52 -22.57
N THR A 55 15.44 -3.68 -21.31
CA THR A 55 16.19 -2.67 -20.53
C THR A 55 17.69 -2.73 -20.77
N LYS A 56 18.18 -3.74 -21.51
CA LYS A 56 19.60 -3.95 -21.76
C LYS A 56 20.31 -2.72 -22.32
N GLY A 57 21.35 -2.26 -21.63
CA GLY A 57 22.15 -1.09 -22.01
C GLY A 57 21.42 0.25 -21.96
N LYS A 58 20.23 0.29 -21.35
CA LYS A 58 19.45 1.52 -21.13
C LYS A 58 19.72 2.15 -19.76
N MET A 59 20.22 1.38 -18.80
CA MET A 59 20.46 1.82 -17.42
C MET A 59 21.57 2.87 -17.30
N ASP A 60 22.62 2.74 -18.11
CA ASP A 60 23.76 3.68 -18.11
C ASP A 60 23.39 5.10 -18.59
N ALA A 61 22.20 5.27 -19.17
CA ALA A 61 21.74 6.51 -19.78
C ALA A 61 20.45 7.07 -19.12
N LEU A 62 20.06 6.54 -17.95
CA LEU A 62 18.87 7.01 -17.21
C LEU A 62 19.00 8.47 -16.78
N PHE A 63 20.23 8.85 -16.39
CA PHE A 63 20.54 10.14 -15.79
C PHE A 63 21.78 10.75 -16.43
N SER A 64 21.86 12.08 -16.38
CA SER A 64 23.10 12.77 -16.72
C SER A 64 24.19 12.44 -15.69
N LYS A 65 25.47 12.56 -16.08
CA LYS A 65 26.59 12.38 -15.16
C LYS A 65 26.51 13.38 -14.01
N GLU A 66 26.14 14.63 -14.31
CA GLU A 66 25.98 15.71 -13.35
C GLU A 66 24.89 15.39 -12.31
N THR A 67 23.76 14.84 -12.75
CA THR A 67 22.66 14.39 -11.89
C THR A 67 23.09 13.22 -10.99
N LEU A 68 23.82 12.24 -11.52
CA LEU A 68 24.32 11.11 -10.73
C LEU A 68 25.38 11.56 -9.71
N ASP A 69 26.27 12.48 -10.09
CA ASP A 69 27.27 13.05 -9.17
C ASP A 69 26.59 13.90 -8.07
N LEU A 70 25.48 14.58 -8.39
CA LEU A 70 24.63 15.24 -7.39
C LEU A 70 24.00 14.21 -6.44
N TYR A 71 23.36 13.16 -6.96
CA TYR A 71 22.73 12.13 -6.14
C TYR A 71 23.73 11.40 -5.24
N ARG A 72 24.94 11.08 -5.73
CA ARG A 72 26.03 10.53 -4.89
C ARG A 72 26.38 11.43 -3.71
N ARG A 73 26.54 12.74 -3.92
CA ARG A 73 26.82 13.67 -2.81
C ARG A 73 25.66 13.76 -1.81
N LEU A 74 24.41 13.60 -2.27
CA LEU A 74 23.25 13.51 -1.37
C LEU A 74 23.29 12.22 -0.55
N GLN A 75 23.58 11.07 -1.16
CA GLN A 75 23.77 9.79 -0.46
C GLN A 75 24.92 9.85 0.54
N ASP A 76 26.08 10.37 0.14
CA ASP A 76 27.24 10.56 1.02
C ASP A 76 26.87 11.41 2.24
N TYR A 77 26.04 12.43 2.05
CA TYR A 77 25.51 13.23 3.17
C TYR A 77 24.58 12.40 4.07
N CYS A 78 23.68 11.57 3.52
CA CYS A 78 22.78 10.72 4.31
C CYS A 78 23.53 9.80 5.28
N PHE A 79 24.64 9.22 4.81
CA PHE A 79 25.40 8.20 5.55
C PHE A 79 26.59 8.77 6.33
N SER A 80 26.86 10.06 6.21
CA SER A 80 27.97 10.73 6.90
C SER A 80 27.59 11.12 8.33
N GLU A 81 28.50 10.88 9.29
CA GLU A 81 28.41 11.45 10.63
C GLU A 81 28.88 12.93 10.66
N GLU A 82 29.53 13.40 9.60
CA GLU A 82 30.06 14.76 9.48
C GLU A 82 29.03 15.73 8.92
N ASN A 83 28.87 16.85 9.63
CA ASN A 83 27.97 17.92 9.23
C ASN A 83 28.63 18.92 8.27
N LEU A 84 27.96 19.21 7.15
CA LEU A 84 28.36 20.27 6.22
C LEU A 84 28.27 21.69 6.84
N LYS A 85 29.08 22.63 6.36
CA LYS A 85 28.98 24.05 6.74
C LYS A 85 27.73 24.66 6.13
N LYS A 86 27.23 25.75 6.73
CA LYS A 86 26.00 26.45 6.30
C LYS A 86 25.95 26.74 4.79
N VAL A 87 27.06 27.20 4.21
CA VAL A 87 27.12 27.52 2.78
C VAL A 87 27.02 26.24 1.95
N GLU A 88 27.78 25.20 2.29
CA GLU A 88 27.78 23.91 1.59
C GLU A 88 26.40 23.24 1.66
N THR A 89 25.77 23.20 2.85
CA THR A 89 24.39 22.69 3.02
C THR A 89 23.40 23.42 2.12
N ARG A 90 23.46 24.75 2.09
CA ARG A 90 22.56 25.57 1.27
C ARG A 90 22.77 25.32 -0.23
N GLU A 91 24.03 25.26 -0.67
CA GLU A 91 24.35 25.01 -2.08
C GLU A 91 23.86 23.62 -2.53
N LEU A 92 24.10 22.59 -1.72
CA LEU A 92 23.65 21.23 -2.01
C LEU A 92 22.11 21.13 -2.05
N LEU A 93 21.43 21.76 -1.09
CA LEU A 93 19.97 21.84 -1.06
C LEU A 93 19.41 22.56 -2.30
N ALA A 94 20.01 23.70 -2.68
CA ALA A 94 19.61 24.43 -3.88
C ALA A 94 19.87 23.67 -5.17
N GLU A 95 20.96 22.89 -5.24
CA GLU A 95 21.27 22.01 -6.37
C GLU A 95 20.23 20.90 -6.50
N ALA A 96 19.86 20.24 -5.40
CA ALA A 96 18.83 19.20 -5.38
C ALA A 96 17.47 19.70 -5.88
N LEU A 97 17.05 20.89 -5.43
CA LEU A 97 15.78 21.49 -5.84
C LEU A 97 15.77 21.99 -7.30
N ALA A 98 16.94 22.36 -7.83
CA ALA A 98 17.09 22.89 -9.17
C ALA A 98 17.29 21.81 -10.26
N ASP A 99 17.85 20.65 -9.91
CA ASP A 99 18.00 19.53 -10.84
C ASP A 99 16.63 18.91 -11.14
N GLU A 100 16.28 18.80 -12.43
CA GLU A 100 14.94 18.39 -12.85
C GLU A 100 14.60 16.95 -12.42
N ALA A 101 15.56 16.03 -12.48
CA ALA A 101 15.33 14.63 -12.13
C ALA A 101 15.27 14.42 -10.63
N VAL A 102 16.19 15.04 -9.88
CA VAL A 102 16.18 14.97 -8.41
C VAL A 102 14.92 15.63 -7.85
N SER A 103 14.54 16.79 -8.38
CA SER A 103 13.32 17.49 -7.97
C SER A 103 12.08 16.64 -8.29
N GLU A 104 11.97 16.09 -9.50
CA GLU A 104 10.84 15.22 -9.85
C GLU A 104 10.74 13.98 -8.93
N ALA A 105 11.85 13.28 -8.70
CA ALA A 105 11.89 12.11 -7.82
C ALA A 105 11.47 12.47 -6.39
N LEU A 106 11.99 13.59 -5.85
CA LEU A 106 11.58 14.10 -4.53
C LEU A 106 10.06 14.26 -4.45
N TRP A 107 9.45 14.94 -5.43
CA TRP A 107 8.02 15.19 -5.42
C TRP A 107 7.17 13.94 -5.67
N LEU A 108 7.68 12.95 -6.42
CA LEU A 108 7.00 11.66 -6.60
C LEU A 108 7.01 10.85 -5.30
N CYS A 109 8.12 10.81 -4.57
CA CYS A 109 8.21 10.14 -3.28
C CYS A 109 7.29 10.78 -2.22
N LEU A 110 7.08 12.10 -2.28
CA LEU A 110 6.14 12.82 -1.41
C LEU A 110 4.69 12.80 -1.91
N ALA A 111 4.44 12.35 -3.15
CA ALA A 111 3.16 12.52 -3.83
C ALA A 111 1.97 11.80 -3.16
N ALA A 112 2.23 10.77 -2.35
CA ALA A 112 1.19 10.09 -1.56
C ALA A 112 0.66 10.94 -0.39
N ARG A 113 1.25 12.11 -0.14
CA ARG A 113 0.96 13.02 0.97
C ARG A 113 0.93 14.46 0.45
N ASP A 114 -0.06 14.75 -0.40
CA ASP A 114 -0.13 16.05 -1.09
C ASP A 114 -0.07 17.26 -0.16
N ASP A 115 -0.72 17.20 1.01
CA ASP A 115 -0.66 18.27 2.00
C ASP A 115 0.77 18.49 2.53
N GLU A 116 1.48 17.41 2.87
CA GLU A 116 2.89 17.48 3.31
C GLU A 116 3.79 18.00 2.19
N ALA A 117 3.55 17.59 0.93
CA ALA A 117 4.31 18.05 -0.22
C ALA A 117 4.09 19.56 -0.49
N ASP A 118 2.87 20.05 -0.32
CA ASP A 118 2.52 21.45 -0.49
C ASP A 118 3.14 22.35 0.58
N GLU A 119 3.04 21.95 1.85
CA GLU A 119 3.71 22.65 2.96
C GLU A 119 5.23 22.70 2.75
N PHE A 120 5.83 21.55 2.40
CA PHE A 120 7.27 21.46 2.16
C PHE A 120 7.72 22.31 0.96
N ALA A 121 6.93 22.34 -0.12
CA ALA A 121 7.19 23.18 -1.28
C ALA A 121 7.08 24.66 -0.95
N GLU A 122 6.12 25.08 -0.13
CA GLU A 122 6.00 26.48 0.31
C GLU A 122 7.23 26.90 1.12
N GLU A 123 7.65 26.09 2.10
CA GLU A 123 8.81 26.38 2.93
C GLU A 123 10.09 26.52 2.08
N LEU A 124 10.31 25.62 1.12
CA LEU A 124 11.49 25.66 0.26
C LEU A 124 11.40 26.67 -0.89
N GLY A 125 10.25 27.36 -1.01
CA GLY A 125 9.99 28.29 -2.11
C GLY A 125 9.87 27.60 -3.47
N ALA A 126 9.48 26.32 -3.48
CA ALA A 126 9.38 25.43 -4.64
C ALA A 126 7.95 25.23 -5.17
N THR A 127 6.94 25.93 -4.63
CA THR A 127 5.52 25.78 -5.02
C THR A 127 5.30 25.84 -6.53
N ALA A 128 5.91 26.80 -7.22
CA ALA A 128 5.77 26.94 -8.67
C ALA A 128 6.36 25.75 -9.46
N ASP A 129 7.42 25.12 -8.95
CA ASP A 129 8.02 23.94 -9.57
C ASP A 129 7.14 22.70 -9.37
N LEU A 130 6.56 22.52 -8.17
CA LEU A 130 5.62 21.44 -7.89
C LEU A 130 4.33 21.60 -8.74
N GLU A 131 3.78 22.81 -8.84
CA GLU A 131 2.61 23.08 -9.70
C GLU A 131 2.89 22.76 -11.17
N ARG A 132 4.08 23.11 -11.66
CA ARG A 132 4.52 22.77 -13.02
C ARG A 132 4.56 21.26 -13.24
N LEU A 133 5.11 20.51 -12.28
CA LEU A 133 5.13 19.04 -12.34
C LEU A 133 3.73 18.44 -12.27
N ARG A 134 2.85 18.96 -11.41
CA ARG A 134 1.45 18.52 -11.34
C ARG A 134 0.67 18.76 -12.64
N ALA A 135 1.06 19.76 -13.44
CA ALA A 135 0.49 19.99 -14.77
C ALA A 135 1.04 19.03 -15.84
N ASP A 136 2.24 18.47 -15.64
CA ASP A 136 2.89 17.53 -16.56
C ASP A 136 2.12 16.21 -16.66
N GLU A 137 2.06 15.63 -17.87
CA GLU A 137 1.32 14.36 -18.07
C GLU A 137 2.08 13.18 -17.51
N THR A 138 3.38 13.06 -17.80
CA THR A 138 4.22 11.94 -17.33
C THR A 138 4.29 11.89 -15.81
N PHE A 139 4.49 13.04 -15.15
CA PHE A 139 4.46 13.12 -13.69
C PHE A 139 3.14 12.61 -13.10
N ARG A 140 1.99 13.04 -13.64
CA ARG A 140 0.67 12.58 -13.17
C ARG A 140 0.47 11.09 -13.38
N MET A 141 0.95 10.53 -14.49
CA MET A 141 0.86 9.09 -14.74
C MET A 141 1.70 8.31 -13.72
N ARG A 142 2.97 8.69 -13.51
CA ARG A 142 3.87 8.07 -12.52
C ARG A 142 3.32 8.14 -11.10
N LYS A 143 2.83 9.33 -10.70
CA LYS A 143 2.14 9.54 -9.42
C LYS A 143 0.95 8.60 -9.26
N SER A 144 0.07 8.54 -10.26
CA SER A 144 -1.11 7.66 -10.23
C SER A 144 -0.74 6.18 -10.11
N TYR A 145 0.38 5.76 -10.70
CA TYR A 145 0.86 4.38 -10.59
C TYR A 145 1.40 4.05 -9.20
N LEU A 146 2.21 4.93 -8.60
CA LEU A 146 2.66 4.79 -7.22
C LEU A 146 1.47 4.78 -6.24
N GLU A 147 0.49 5.67 -6.44
CA GLU A 147 -0.74 5.70 -5.65
C GLU A 147 -1.56 4.41 -5.79
N MET A 148 -1.62 3.84 -6.99
CA MET A 148 -2.28 2.56 -7.20
C MET A 148 -1.57 1.45 -6.42
N ILE A 149 -0.24 1.30 -6.56
CA ILE A 149 0.53 0.30 -5.80
C ILE A 149 0.28 0.45 -4.29
N ARG A 150 0.35 1.69 -3.78
CA ARG A 150 0.05 2.01 -2.39
C ARG A 150 -1.31 1.54 -1.96
N ARG A 151 -2.37 1.96 -2.66
CA ARG A 151 -3.75 1.63 -2.29
C ARG A 151 -4.00 0.13 -2.35
N TYR A 152 -3.40 -0.56 -3.32
CA TYR A 152 -3.50 -2.02 -3.43
C TYR A 152 -2.79 -2.72 -2.27
N ALA A 153 -1.59 -2.27 -1.92
CA ALA A 153 -0.86 -2.82 -0.79
C ALA A 153 -1.58 -2.56 0.55
N GLU A 154 -2.11 -1.34 0.75
CA GLU A 154 -2.89 -0.97 1.94
C GLU A 154 -4.18 -1.80 2.03
N ALA A 155 -4.94 -1.88 0.94
CA ALA A 155 -6.15 -2.69 0.88
C ALA A 155 -5.87 -4.16 1.16
N ALA A 156 -4.79 -4.73 0.59
CA ALA A 156 -4.42 -6.12 0.83
C ALA A 156 -4.01 -6.33 2.28
N ALA A 157 -3.19 -5.45 2.85
CA ALA A 157 -2.76 -5.53 4.25
C ALA A 157 -3.92 -5.37 5.23
N ASN A 158 -4.94 -4.56 4.90
CA ASN A 158 -6.12 -4.38 5.75
C ASN A 158 -7.14 -5.50 5.59
N LEU A 159 -7.34 -6.04 4.39
CA LEU A 159 -8.30 -7.12 4.14
C LEU A 159 -7.78 -8.50 4.57
N TYR A 160 -6.49 -8.77 4.35
CA TYR A 160 -5.90 -10.08 4.59
C TYR A 160 -5.01 -10.14 5.84
N GLY A 161 -4.62 -8.99 6.39
CA GLY A 161 -3.67 -8.89 7.51
C GLY A 161 -2.22 -9.05 7.06
N THR A 162 -1.96 -10.08 6.24
CA THR A 162 -0.68 -10.32 5.57
C THR A 162 -0.89 -10.82 4.14
N ILE A 163 0.05 -10.51 3.25
CA ILE A 163 0.10 -10.99 1.87
C ILE A 163 1.56 -11.04 1.40
N SER A 164 1.96 -12.06 0.64
CA SER A 164 3.28 -12.03 0.00
C SER A 164 3.31 -11.07 -1.19
N ILE A 165 4.48 -10.58 -1.56
CA ILE A 165 4.63 -9.65 -2.69
C ILE A 165 4.20 -10.30 -4.02
N ALA A 166 4.37 -11.61 -4.16
CA ALA A 166 3.92 -12.38 -5.32
C ALA A 166 2.38 -12.50 -5.39
N GLU A 167 1.72 -12.66 -4.24
CA GLU A 167 0.27 -12.60 -4.18
C GLU A 167 -0.25 -11.18 -4.47
N LEU A 168 0.45 -10.13 -4.00
CA LEU A 168 0.10 -8.75 -4.30
C LEU A 168 0.26 -8.45 -5.79
N GLU A 169 1.34 -8.90 -6.42
CA GLU A 169 1.53 -8.81 -7.88
C GLU A 169 0.38 -9.49 -8.64
N THR A 170 0.06 -10.73 -8.26
CA THR A 170 -1.06 -11.48 -8.84
C THR A 170 -2.38 -10.73 -8.68
N LEU A 171 -2.61 -10.11 -7.52
CA LEU A 171 -3.81 -9.33 -7.22
C LEU A 171 -3.89 -8.05 -8.07
N ILE A 172 -2.78 -7.34 -8.22
CA ILE A 172 -2.72 -6.16 -9.10
C ILE A 172 -3.04 -6.57 -10.54
N HIS A 173 -2.46 -7.66 -11.05
CA HIS A 173 -2.76 -8.15 -12.40
C HIS A 173 -4.19 -8.69 -12.55
N TYR A 174 -4.80 -9.20 -11.48
CA TYR A 174 -6.20 -9.62 -11.48
C TYR A 174 -7.15 -8.44 -11.78
N TYR A 175 -6.92 -7.28 -11.15
CA TYR A 175 -7.73 -6.08 -11.36
C TYR A 175 -7.27 -5.25 -12.58
N HIS A 176 -5.97 -5.27 -12.89
CA HIS A 176 -5.35 -4.57 -14.00
C HIS A 176 -4.69 -5.54 -14.99
N ALA A 177 -5.50 -6.15 -15.85
CA ALA A 177 -5.03 -7.07 -16.88
C ALA A 177 -4.03 -6.42 -17.88
N SER A 178 -4.12 -5.11 -18.07
CA SER A 178 -3.16 -4.32 -18.85
C SER A 178 -3.22 -2.85 -18.44
N PHE A 179 -2.07 -2.18 -18.47
CA PHE A 179 -1.99 -0.74 -18.25
C PHE A 179 -2.12 0.02 -19.57
N GLU A 180 -2.95 1.07 -19.59
CA GLU A 180 -3.13 1.89 -20.78
C GLU A 180 -1.93 2.83 -21.01
N ASN A 181 -1.46 2.90 -22.26
CA ASN A 181 -0.45 3.85 -22.74
C ASN A 181 0.87 3.84 -21.91
N PRO A 182 1.58 2.68 -21.80
CA PRO A 182 2.81 2.55 -21.01
C PRO A 182 3.91 3.56 -21.40
N GLU A 183 3.91 4.03 -22.65
CA GLU A 183 4.83 5.05 -23.14
C GLU A 183 4.69 6.41 -22.43
N LYS A 184 3.53 6.70 -21.83
CA LYS A 184 3.29 7.97 -21.12
C LYS A 184 3.99 8.06 -19.77
N TYR A 185 4.43 6.92 -19.22
CA TYR A 185 5.21 6.85 -18.00
C TYR A 185 6.70 7.16 -18.22
N GLN A 186 7.10 7.35 -19.48
CA GLN A 186 8.47 7.66 -19.87
C GLN A 186 8.55 9.08 -20.43
N ARG A 187 9.61 9.82 -20.08
CA ARG A 187 9.84 11.12 -20.72
C ARG A 187 10.30 10.92 -22.16
N ALA A 188 9.97 11.87 -23.04
CA ALA A 188 10.46 11.86 -24.41
C ALA A 188 11.93 12.30 -24.51
N ASP A 189 12.33 13.24 -23.65
CA ASP A 189 13.66 13.84 -23.54
C ASP A 189 13.97 14.19 -22.07
N GLY A 190 15.16 14.75 -21.82
CA GLY A 190 15.60 15.16 -20.48
C GLY A 190 16.19 14.03 -19.63
N ALA A 191 16.55 14.39 -18.40
CA ALA A 191 16.92 13.42 -17.38
C ALA A 191 15.67 12.66 -16.90
N TYR A 192 15.84 11.46 -16.35
CA TYR A 192 14.74 10.64 -15.79
C TYR A 192 13.76 10.09 -16.85
N ARG A 193 14.34 9.71 -18.00
CA ARG A 193 13.61 9.33 -19.21
C ARG A 193 13.08 7.89 -19.20
N GLN A 194 13.82 6.96 -18.60
CA GLN A 194 13.64 5.52 -18.75
C GLN A 194 13.45 4.82 -17.39
N THR A 195 12.49 5.31 -16.61
CA THR A 195 12.22 4.82 -15.26
C THR A 195 11.65 3.40 -15.30
N ILE A 196 12.24 2.51 -14.51
CA ILE A 196 11.82 1.12 -14.36
C ILE A 196 10.77 1.02 -13.26
N PHE A 197 11.07 1.55 -12.07
CA PHE A 197 10.20 1.43 -10.90
C PHE A 197 8.96 2.33 -10.95
N LEU A 198 8.92 3.28 -11.89
CA LEU A 198 7.78 4.17 -12.11
C LEU A 198 6.96 3.84 -13.36
N SER A 199 7.19 2.67 -13.95
CA SER A 199 6.52 2.24 -15.18
C SER A 199 5.86 0.87 -15.02
N PRO A 200 4.55 0.77 -15.23
CA PRO A 200 3.82 -0.49 -15.06
C PRO A 200 4.23 -1.59 -16.03
N GLU A 201 4.90 -1.26 -17.14
CA GLU A 201 5.48 -2.26 -18.06
C GLU A 201 6.47 -3.20 -17.34
N TYR A 202 7.11 -2.71 -16.27
CA TYR A 202 8.09 -3.46 -15.50
C TYR A 202 7.53 -3.94 -14.16
N LEU A 203 6.21 -3.91 -13.97
CA LEU A 203 5.58 -4.42 -12.76
C LEU A 203 5.77 -5.94 -12.68
N ASN A 204 6.50 -6.41 -11.68
CA ASN A 204 6.60 -7.81 -11.30
C ASN A 204 6.98 -7.92 -9.80
N VAL A 205 7.18 -9.14 -9.31
CA VAL A 205 7.67 -9.41 -7.95
C VAL A 205 8.92 -8.59 -7.59
N LEU A 206 9.91 -8.53 -8.49
CA LEU A 206 11.19 -7.87 -8.24
C LEU A 206 10.99 -6.36 -8.05
N THR A 207 10.32 -5.69 -8.99
CA THR A 207 10.11 -4.25 -8.91
C THR A 207 9.20 -3.88 -7.74
N LEU A 208 8.13 -4.64 -7.51
CA LEU A 208 7.26 -4.46 -6.34
C LEU A 208 7.99 -4.64 -5.02
N GLN A 209 8.93 -5.59 -4.92
CA GLN A 209 9.73 -5.80 -3.71
C GLN A 209 10.49 -4.55 -3.31
N TYR A 210 11.02 -3.81 -4.27
CA TYR A 210 11.77 -2.57 -4.01
C TYR A 210 10.87 -1.33 -3.92
N THR A 211 9.74 -1.31 -4.62
CA THR A 211 8.80 -0.17 -4.56
C THR A 211 8.01 -0.15 -3.25
N VAL A 212 7.48 -1.30 -2.82
CA VAL A 212 6.71 -1.43 -1.58
C VAL A 212 7.64 -1.29 -0.38
N GLY A 213 7.28 -0.47 0.61
CA GLY A 213 8.10 -0.21 1.79
C GLY A 213 9.13 0.92 1.61
N ASN A 214 9.75 1.07 0.44
CA ASN A 214 10.68 2.18 0.17
C ASN A 214 9.97 3.41 -0.41
N ALA A 215 9.47 3.29 -1.65
CA ALA A 215 8.75 4.37 -2.33
C ALA A 215 7.30 4.52 -1.84
N VAL A 216 6.79 3.49 -1.15
CA VAL A 216 5.42 3.41 -0.62
C VAL A 216 5.47 3.18 0.89
N PRO A 217 5.63 4.24 1.70
CA PRO A 217 6.01 4.11 3.12
C PRO A 217 4.86 3.75 4.06
N LEU A 218 3.63 3.63 3.56
CA LEU A 218 2.44 3.41 4.39
C LEU A 218 2.14 1.93 4.68
N VAL A 219 2.88 1.03 4.04
CA VAL A 219 2.77 -0.42 4.23
C VAL A 219 4.11 -0.99 4.67
N GLN A 220 4.06 -1.93 5.61
CA GLN A 220 5.26 -2.59 6.12
C GLN A 220 5.55 -3.82 5.27
N GLN A 221 6.82 -4.05 4.95
CA GLN A 221 7.28 -5.22 4.22
C GLN A 221 8.41 -5.92 4.98
N SER A 222 8.39 -7.26 5.04
CA SER A 222 9.50 -8.06 5.56
C SER A 222 10.62 -8.23 4.53
N LEU A 223 11.80 -8.66 5.01
CA LEU A 223 12.96 -8.89 4.14
C LEU A 223 12.69 -9.93 3.05
N ASP A 224 11.84 -10.92 3.33
CA ASP A 224 11.40 -11.97 2.40
C ASP A 224 10.11 -11.61 1.63
N GLY A 225 9.67 -10.35 1.68
CA GLY A 225 8.60 -9.85 0.83
C GLY A 225 7.18 -10.10 1.35
N MET A 226 6.97 -10.26 2.65
CA MET A 226 5.62 -10.22 3.22
C MET A 226 5.20 -8.79 3.47
N VAL A 227 4.13 -8.35 2.82
CA VAL A 227 3.42 -7.10 3.12
C VAL A 227 2.44 -7.36 4.25
N MET A 228 2.44 -6.51 5.27
CA MET A 228 1.68 -6.72 6.49
C MET A 228 0.97 -5.47 6.99
N ASN A 229 -0.12 -5.71 7.73
CA ASN A 229 -0.85 -4.65 8.43
C ASN A 229 0.06 -3.92 9.43
N ARG A 230 -0.16 -2.61 9.58
CA ARG A 230 0.62 -1.74 10.47
C ARG A 230 0.54 -2.16 11.94
N CYS A 231 -0.50 -2.88 12.36
CA CYS A 231 -0.58 -3.42 13.72
C CYS A 231 0.57 -4.39 14.06
N PHE A 232 1.24 -4.96 13.05
CA PHE A 232 2.38 -5.86 13.24
C PHE A 232 3.73 -5.15 13.27
N VAL A 233 3.79 -3.82 13.25
CA VAL A 233 5.05 -3.05 13.20
C VAL A 233 6.01 -3.41 14.34
N ASP A 234 5.49 -3.60 15.56
CA ASP A 234 6.34 -3.93 16.71
C ASP A 234 6.87 -5.37 16.63
N ALA A 235 6.03 -6.32 16.18
CA ALA A 235 6.45 -7.69 15.93
C ALA A 235 7.51 -7.78 14.81
N TYR A 236 7.37 -6.97 13.76
CA TYR A 236 8.37 -6.88 12.70
C TYR A 236 9.67 -6.26 13.19
N ARG A 237 9.60 -5.19 14.00
CA ARG A 237 10.80 -4.59 14.63
C ARG A 237 11.52 -5.58 15.52
N GLU A 238 10.79 -6.39 16.28
CA GLU A 238 11.36 -7.48 17.08
C GLU A 238 12.11 -8.47 16.18
N GLU A 239 11.49 -8.94 15.08
CA GLU A 239 12.16 -9.81 14.10
C GLU A 239 13.45 -9.20 13.56
N ILE A 240 13.42 -7.95 13.09
CA ILE A 240 14.61 -7.30 12.50
C ILE A 240 15.71 -7.08 13.53
N ASN A 241 15.36 -6.72 14.76
CA ASN A 241 16.34 -6.54 15.83
C ASN A 241 17.02 -7.87 16.18
N GLU A 242 16.24 -8.94 16.33
CA GLU A 242 16.79 -10.28 16.58
C GLU A 242 17.62 -10.80 15.41
N PHE A 243 17.17 -10.56 14.17
CA PHE A 243 17.92 -10.93 12.98
C PHE A 243 19.25 -10.18 12.88
N THR A 244 19.26 -8.88 13.22
CA THR A 244 20.49 -8.07 13.25
C THR A 244 21.50 -8.62 14.26
N VAL A 245 21.02 -9.02 15.45
CA VAL A 245 21.87 -9.67 16.47
C VAL A 245 22.40 -11.01 15.95
N TYR A 246 21.53 -11.83 15.35
CA TYR A 246 21.90 -13.13 14.78
C TYR A 246 22.98 -12.99 13.68
N MET A 247 22.82 -12.02 12.78
CA MET A 247 23.79 -11.70 11.74
C MET A 247 25.14 -11.28 12.31
N LYS A 248 25.13 -10.47 13.38
CA LYS A 248 26.35 -10.08 14.09
C LYS A 248 27.04 -11.29 14.72
N GLU A 249 26.31 -12.20 15.34
CA GLU A 249 26.87 -13.43 15.94
C GLU A 249 27.45 -14.37 14.87
N LEU A 250 26.81 -14.49 13.71
CA LEU A 250 27.35 -15.23 12.57
C LEU A 250 28.67 -14.62 12.08
N SER A 251 28.69 -13.30 11.90
CA SER A 251 29.89 -12.56 11.51
C SER A 251 31.02 -12.74 12.54
N ASP A 252 30.75 -12.56 13.83
CA ASP A 252 31.73 -12.69 14.91
C ASP A 252 32.27 -14.13 15.05
N SER A 253 31.46 -15.13 14.68
CA SER A 253 31.86 -16.54 14.66
C SER A 253 32.55 -16.98 13.35
N GLY A 254 32.74 -16.07 12.40
CA GLY A 254 33.36 -16.35 11.11
C GLY A 254 32.50 -17.22 10.18
N LYS A 255 31.21 -17.36 10.45
CA LYS A 255 30.26 -18.03 9.56
C LYS A 255 29.87 -17.09 8.42
N ALA A 256 29.70 -17.65 7.23
CA ALA A 256 29.24 -16.89 6.07
C ALA A 256 27.78 -16.48 6.25
N ILE A 257 27.50 -15.23 5.87
CA ILE A 257 26.16 -14.70 5.70
C ILE A 257 25.84 -14.80 4.20
N GLY A 258 24.66 -15.32 3.86
CA GLY A 258 24.22 -15.48 2.48
C GLY A 258 22.72 -15.71 2.38
N ASP A 259 22.26 -16.16 1.22
CA ASP A 259 20.83 -16.20 0.87
C ASP A 259 19.98 -17.06 1.82
N SER A 260 20.54 -18.12 2.42
CA SER A 260 19.82 -18.98 3.36
C SER A 260 19.71 -18.37 4.76
N THR A 261 20.49 -17.33 5.09
CA THR A 261 20.67 -16.88 6.47
C THR A 261 19.35 -16.44 7.12
N LEU A 262 18.46 -15.79 6.35
CA LEU A 262 17.13 -15.44 6.85
C LEU A 262 16.26 -16.68 7.09
N ALA A 263 16.29 -17.66 6.19
CA ALA A 263 15.54 -18.90 6.35
C ALA A 263 16.02 -19.70 7.56
N ASP A 264 17.34 -19.81 7.75
CA ASP A 264 17.96 -20.48 8.90
C ASP A 264 17.59 -19.79 10.23
N PHE A 265 17.51 -18.45 10.21
CA PHE A 265 17.05 -17.67 11.36
C PHE A 265 15.60 -17.96 11.73
N LEU A 266 14.73 -18.04 10.72
CA LEU A 266 13.28 -18.25 10.86
C LEU A 266 12.91 -19.72 11.18
N GLU A 267 13.79 -20.70 10.94
CA GLU A 267 13.50 -22.12 11.21
C GLU A 267 13.09 -22.39 12.68
N THR A 268 13.61 -21.56 13.61
CA THR A 268 13.37 -21.72 15.07
C THR A 268 12.56 -20.59 15.68
N ARG A 269 12.09 -19.63 14.88
CA ARG A 269 11.42 -18.41 15.35
C ARG A 269 10.14 -18.17 14.56
N THR A 270 9.12 -17.67 15.22
CA THR A 270 7.89 -17.30 14.54
C THR A 270 7.25 -16.09 15.21
N TYR A 271 6.81 -15.15 14.38
CA TYR A 271 6.20 -13.89 14.80
C TYR A 271 4.70 -13.91 14.50
N PRO A 272 3.88 -13.09 15.20
CA PRO A 272 2.42 -13.08 15.03
C PRO A 272 1.93 -13.04 13.58
N TYR A 273 2.50 -12.17 12.75
CA TYR A 273 2.10 -12.04 11.34
C TYR A 273 2.48 -13.25 10.49
N ARG A 274 3.60 -13.92 10.81
CA ARG A 274 3.99 -15.17 10.12
C ARG A 274 3.04 -16.31 10.48
N ARG A 275 2.67 -16.45 11.76
CA ARG A 275 1.65 -17.42 12.19
C ARG A 275 0.29 -17.17 11.54
N LEU A 276 -0.09 -15.89 11.41
CA LEU A 276 -1.30 -15.52 10.70
C LEU A 276 -1.24 -15.97 9.25
N GLN A 277 -0.14 -15.68 8.54
CA GLN A 277 0.07 -16.12 7.16
C GLN A 277 -0.07 -17.65 7.03
N ASP A 278 0.63 -18.42 7.86
CA ASP A 278 0.57 -19.89 7.83
C ASP A 278 -0.87 -20.42 7.97
N LYS A 279 -1.65 -19.82 8.88
CA LYS A 279 -3.05 -20.19 9.11
C LYS A 279 -3.96 -19.74 7.96
N ALA A 280 -3.79 -18.52 7.47
CA ALA A 280 -4.61 -17.93 6.41
C ALA A 280 -4.41 -18.66 5.08
N MET A 281 -3.19 -19.11 4.78
CA MET A 281 -2.85 -19.84 3.54
C MET A 281 -3.58 -21.19 3.40
N MET A 282 -4.18 -21.71 4.47
CA MET A 282 -5.07 -22.88 4.39
C MET A 282 -6.40 -22.58 3.67
N ASN A 283 -6.72 -21.30 3.48
CA ASN A 283 -7.94 -20.82 2.84
C ASN A 283 -7.67 -20.22 1.45
N LEU A 284 -8.66 -20.30 0.56
CA LEU A 284 -8.64 -19.56 -0.70
C LEU A 284 -8.80 -18.07 -0.40
N MET A 285 -8.07 -17.22 -1.13
CA MET A 285 -8.17 -15.77 -0.99
C MET A 285 -9.58 -15.30 -1.34
N TYR A 286 -10.16 -14.47 -0.49
CA TYR A 286 -11.35 -13.72 -0.86
C TYR A 286 -10.99 -12.68 -1.91
N LEU A 287 -11.68 -12.68 -3.05
CA LEU A 287 -11.44 -11.74 -4.15
C LEU A 287 -12.72 -10.93 -4.41
N PRO A 288 -12.86 -9.74 -3.80
CA PRO A 288 -14.02 -8.87 -4.04
C PRO A 288 -13.94 -8.14 -5.40
N SER A 289 -14.93 -7.31 -5.70
CA SER A 289 -14.78 -6.33 -6.80
C SER A 289 -13.69 -5.31 -6.47
N GLU A 290 -13.05 -4.70 -7.48
CA GLU A 290 -12.01 -3.68 -7.24
C GLU A 290 -12.53 -2.52 -6.39
N THR A 291 -13.78 -2.10 -6.62
CA THR A 291 -14.42 -1.02 -5.85
C THR A 291 -14.58 -1.38 -4.38
N GLU A 292 -14.90 -2.64 -4.06
CA GLU A 292 -14.97 -3.12 -2.68
C GLU A 292 -13.57 -3.30 -2.09
N PHE A 293 -12.65 -3.90 -2.85
CA PHE A 293 -11.27 -4.09 -2.44
C PHE A 293 -10.62 -2.77 -2.01
N LEU A 294 -10.75 -1.73 -2.84
CA LEU A 294 -10.15 -0.43 -2.56
C LEU A 294 -10.79 0.34 -1.41
N ARG A 295 -11.93 -0.10 -0.85
CA ARG A 295 -12.44 0.44 0.43
C ARG A 295 -11.50 0.12 1.57
N TYR A 296 -10.84 -1.03 1.52
CA TYR A 296 -9.88 -1.43 2.55
C TYR A 296 -8.60 -0.58 2.53
N ALA A 297 -8.35 0.22 1.48
CA ALA A 297 -7.26 1.21 1.49
C ALA A 297 -7.60 2.48 2.26
N ASN A 298 -8.88 2.72 2.58
CA ASN A 298 -9.37 3.95 3.18
C ASN A 298 -10.04 3.67 4.52
N GLU A 299 -9.44 4.15 5.60
CA GLU A 299 -9.95 3.98 6.97
C GLU A 299 -11.37 4.54 7.17
N MET A 300 -11.70 5.66 6.51
CA MET A 300 -13.07 6.22 6.57
C MET A 300 -14.07 5.30 5.87
N ASP A 301 -13.72 4.72 4.72
CA ASP A 301 -14.63 3.81 4.02
C ASP A 301 -14.84 2.52 4.81
N MET A 302 -13.80 1.99 5.47
CA MET A 302 -13.89 0.82 6.34
C MET A 302 -14.74 1.05 7.59
N THR A 303 -14.74 2.28 8.14
CA THR A 303 -15.49 2.62 9.37
C THR A 303 -16.95 2.98 9.08
N VAL A 304 -17.25 3.56 7.91
CA VAL A 304 -18.61 4.01 7.55
C VAL A 304 -19.43 2.93 6.84
N TRP A 305 -18.79 2.00 6.13
CA TRP A 305 -19.52 0.95 5.42
C TRP A 305 -20.19 0.00 6.42
N GLU A 306 -21.51 -0.18 6.29
CA GLU A 306 -22.34 -1.06 7.13
C GLU A 306 -22.83 -2.23 6.25
N THR A 307 -22.66 -3.46 6.73
CA THR A 307 -23.25 -4.64 6.06
C THR A 307 -24.75 -4.74 6.34
N GLU A 308 -25.47 -5.55 5.57
CA GLU A 308 -26.89 -5.81 5.81
C GLU A 308 -27.13 -6.41 7.21
N GLU A 309 -26.24 -7.29 7.66
CA GLU A 309 -26.32 -7.91 8.99
C GLU A 309 -26.05 -6.91 10.11
N GLU A 310 -25.09 -6.00 9.93
CA GLU A 310 -24.83 -4.91 10.86
C GLU A 310 -25.99 -3.92 10.92
N GLU A 311 -26.60 -3.57 9.77
CA GLU A 311 -27.79 -2.72 9.73
C GLU A 311 -28.98 -3.37 10.45
N GLN A 312 -29.18 -4.68 10.26
CA GLN A 312 -30.23 -5.43 10.96
C GLN A 312 -29.98 -5.46 12.47
N PHE A 313 -28.73 -5.65 12.90
CA PHE A 313 -28.38 -5.64 14.31
C PHE A 313 -28.55 -4.24 14.92
N ARG A 314 -28.15 -3.17 14.21
CA ARG A 314 -28.38 -1.79 14.64
C ARG A 314 -29.87 -1.50 14.84
N LYS A 315 -30.72 -1.88 13.89
CA LYS A 315 -32.19 -1.72 13.99
C LYS A 315 -32.78 -2.49 15.17
N LEU A 316 -32.19 -3.63 15.52
CA LEU A 316 -32.57 -4.38 16.72
C LEU A 316 -32.23 -3.58 17.99
N LEU A 317 -31.04 -2.99 18.07
CA LEU A 317 -30.65 -2.14 19.21
C LEU A 317 -31.53 -0.89 19.34
N GLU A 318 -31.87 -0.24 18.22
CA GLU A 318 -32.79 0.90 18.18
C GLU A 318 -34.17 0.51 18.74
N ALA A 319 -34.66 -0.68 18.43
CA ALA A 319 -35.98 -1.15 18.86
C ALA A 319 -36.03 -1.62 20.32
N GLU A 320 -34.98 -2.29 20.81
CA GLU A 320 -34.99 -2.91 22.13
C GLU A 320 -34.86 -1.89 23.27
N ASP A 321 -34.10 -0.81 23.06
CA ASP A 321 -33.80 0.20 24.08
C ASP A 321 -34.24 1.64 23.70
N ASP A 322 -35.00 1.82 22.61
CA ASP A 322 -35.42 3.13 22.07
C ASP A 322 -34.19 4.05 21.81
N LEU A 323 -33.07 3.43 21.39
CA LEU A 323 -31.83 4.15 21.11
C LEU A 323 -32.00 5.02 19.86
N PRO A 324 -31.62 6.32 19.92
CA PRO A 324 -31.55 7.14 18.73
C PRO A 324 -30.57 6.56 17.70
N GLU A 325 -30.91 6.66 16.41
CA GLU A 325 -30.07 6.14 15.31
C GLU A 325 -28.60 6.58 15.42
N ALA A 326 -28.37 7.86 15.77
CA ALA A 326 -27.01 8.39 15.91
C ALA A 326 -26.21 7.69 17.03
N GLU A 327 -26.85 7.37 18.15
CA GLU A 327 -26.23 6.66 19.27
C GLU A 327 -26.00 5.19 18.92
N ALA A 328 -26.96 4.55 18.24
CA ALA A 328 -26.83 3.19 17.76
C ALA A 328 -25.67 3.06 16.76
N ARG A 329 -25.46 4.04 15.88
CA ARG A 329 -24.31 4.07 14.95
C ARG A 329 -22.97 4.17 15.67
N VAL A 330 -22.85 5.02 16.69
CA VAL A 330 -21.63 5.11 17.51
C VAL A 330 -21.36 3.78 18.22
N LEU A 331 -22.40 3.16 18.79
CA LEU A 331 -22.28 1.86 19.44
C LEU A 331 -21.85 0.76 18.45
N MET A 332 -22.35 0.77 17.22
CA MET A 332 -21.90 -0.16 16.17
C MET A 332 -20.41 0.02 15.84
N THR A 333 -19.90 1.25 15.82
CA THR A 333 -18.46 1.50 15.66
C THR A 333 -17.65 0.90 16.81
N GLU A 334 -18.06 1.12 18.07
CA GLU A 334 -17.38 0.52 19.23
C GLU A 334 -17.40 -1.01 19.21
N LEU A 335 -18.54 -1.61 18.81
CA LEU A 335 -18.67 -3.05 18.66
C LEU A 335 -17.77 -3.59 17.56
N ARG A 336 -17.70 -2.89 16.42
CA ARG A 336 -16.83 -3.28 15.31
C ARG A 336 -15.37 -3.27 15.72
N GLU A 337 -14.91 -2.20 16.38
CA GLU A 337 -13.55 -2.13 16.94
C GLU A 337 -13.32 -3.28 17.91
N LYS A 338 -14.30 -3.58 18.79
CA LYS A 338 -14.14 -4.65 19.76
C LYS A 338 -14.07 -6.04 19.14
N LEU A 339 -14.86 -6.29 18.09
CA LEU A 339 -14.83 -7.53 17.34
C LEU A 339 -13.55 -7.62 16.48
N TRP A 340 -13.07 -6.48 15.99
CA TRP A 340 -11.82 -6.36 15.24
C TRP A 340 -10.58 -6.66 16.08
N ASP A 341 -10.55 -6.26 17.37
CA ASP A 341 -9.47 -6.62 18.31
C ASP A 341 -9.20 -8.13 18.33
N HIS A 342 -10.25 -8.95 18.20
CA HIS A 342 -10.14 -10.41 18.15
C HIS A 342 -9.54 -10.89 16.83
N ASN A 343 -9.69 -10.15 15.74
CA ASN A 343 -9.05 -10.44 14.45
C ASN A 343 -7.54 -10.14 14.49
N VAL A 344 -7.14 -9.05 15.16
CA VAL A 344 -5.73 -8.62 15.28
C VAL A 344 -4.95 -9.47 16.29
N ASN A 345 -5.53 -9.74 17.45
CA ASN A 345 -4.81 -10.35 18.57
C ASN A 345 -4.90 -11.87 18.62
N ALA A 346 -5.82 -12.48 17.87
CA ALA A 346 -6.04 -13.92 17.94
C ALA A 346 -5.77 -14.58 16.60
N VAL A 347 -4.51 -15.01 16.42
CA VAL A 347 -4.21 -16.13 15.51
C VAL A 347 -5.17 -17.29 15.81
N ASP A 348 -5.57 -17.47 17.07
CA ASP A 348 -6.59 -18.42 17.55
C ASP A 348 -7.86 -17.70 18.03
N TRP A 349 -8.57 -17.06 17.10
CA TRP A 349 -9.85 -16.41 17.40
C TRP A 349 -10.88 -17.41 17.97
N GLU A 350 -11.61 -16.99 18.99
CA GLU A 350 -12.73 -17.74 19.56
C GLU A 350 -14.02 -16.91 19.45
N LYS A 351 -15.02 -17.46 18.77
CA LYS A 351 -16.29 -16.77 18.50
C LYS A 351 -17.01 -16.38 19.77
N GLU A 352 -17.04 -17.31 20.71
CA GLU A 352 -17.70 -17.14 21.99
C GLU A 352 -17.06 -15.98 22.77
N ALA A 353 -15.72 -15.87 22.77
CA ALA A 353 -15.00 -14.78 23.43
C ALA A 353 -15.29 -13.41 22.78
N ALA A 354 -15.39 -13.37 21.45
CA ALA A 354 -15.75 -12.16 20.71
C ALA A 354 -17.19 -11.71 21.03
N ILE A 355 -18.15 -12.63 21.05
CA ILE A 355 -19.55 -12.35 21.42
C ILE A 355 -19.63 -11.87 22.86
N GLN A 356 -18.96 -12.53 23.81
CA GLN A 356 -18.96 -12.07 25.21
C GLN A 356 -18.36 -10.66 25.35
N SER A 357 -17.31 -10.34 24.60
CA SER A 357 -16.72 -9.00 24.59
C SER A 357 -17.69 -7.95 24.04
N ALA A 358 -18.44 -8.29 22.99
CA ALA A 358 -19.47 -7.42 22.42
C ALA A 358 -20.62 -7.18 23.41
N LEU A 359 -21.08 -8.22 24.12
CA LEU A 359 -22.09 -8.07 25.17
C LEU A 359 -21.65 -7.12 26.28
N VAL A 360 -20.38 -7.20 26.72
CA VAL A 360 -19.83 -6.27 27.72
C VAL A 360 -19.86 -4.81 27.23
N VAL A 361 -19.61 -4.58 25.93
CA VAL A 361 -19.73 -3.24 25.33
C VAL A 361 -21.18 -2.74 25.33
N LEU A 362 -22.14 -3.60 25.00
CA LEU A 362 -23.57 -3.29 25.07
C LEU A 362 -23.98 -2.91 26.49
N GLU A 363 -23.64 -3.75 27.49
CA GLU A 363 -23.97 -3.51 28.90
C GLU A 363 -23.37 -2.19 29.42
N LYS A 364 -22.11 -1.90 29.06
CA LYS A 364 -21.43 -0.66 29.42
C LYS A 364 -22.13 0.57 28.84
N ASN A 365 -22.71 0.45 27.65
CA ASN A 365 -23.47 1.50 26.97
C ASN A 365 -24.95 1.53 27.39
N GLY A 366 -25.33 0.78 28.42
CA GLY A 366 -26.65 0.89 29.04
C GLY A 366 -27.74 0.06 28.36
N ILE A 367 -27.39 -0.81 27.41
CA ILE A 367 -28.30 -1.77 26.79
C ILE A 367 -28.72 -2.80 27.83
N LYS A 368 -30.01 -2.81 28.20
CA LYS A 368 -30.50 -3.60 29.34
C LYS A 368 -31.01 -4.95 28.87
N VAL A 369 -30.31 -6.00 29.29
CA VAL A 369 -30.77 -7.37 29.09
C VAL A 369 -31.55 -7.82 30.33
N ALA A 370 -32.88 -7.68 30.32
CA ALA A 370 -33.72 -7.95 31.49
C ALA A 370 -34.09 -9.44 31.64
N THR A 371 -34.13 -10.18 30.53
CA THR A 371 -34.54 -11.58 30.49
C THR A 371 -33.52 -12.48 29.78
N SER A 372 -33.57 -13.78 30.09
CA SER A 372 -32.77 -14.79 29.38
C SER A 372 -33.11 -14.87 27.88
N ASP A 373 -34.36 -14.61 27.51
CA ASP A 373 -34.81 -14.66 26.12
C ASP A 373 -34.29 -13.45 25.33
N GLU A 374 -34.29 -12.25 25.91
CA GLU A 374 -33.66 -11.05 25.33
C GLU A 374 -32.15 -11.24 25.14
N ARG A 375 -31.49 -11.84 26.14
CA ARG A 375 -30.07 -12.18 26.05
C ARG A 375 -29.79 -13.10 24.86
N GLN A 376 -30.58 -14.16 24.73
CA GLN A 376 -30.39 -15.14 23.66
C GLN A 376 -30.59 -14.50 22.28
N LYS A 377 -31.59 -13.63 22.13
CA LYS A 377 -31.79 -12.89 20.87
C LYS A 377 -30.59 -12.03 20.48
N LEU A 378 -30.01 -11.31 21.44
CA LEU A 378 -28.81 -10.51 21.22
C LEU A 378 -27.60 -11.39 20.87
N GLU A 379 -27.41 -12.51 21.57
CA GLU A 379 -26.36 -13.48 21.27
C GLU A 379 -26.52 -14.09 19.88
N ASP A 380 -27.73 -14.44 19.47
CA ASP A 380 -28.04 -14.98 18.13
C ASP A 380 -27.76 -13.93 17.05
N ALA A 381 -28.14 -12.67 17.28
CA ALA A 381 -27.90 -11.59 16.34
C ALA A 381 -26.42 -11.23 16.24
N LEU A 382 -25.69 -11.18 17.36
CA LEU A 382 -24.22 -11.04 17.37
C LEU A 382 -23.53 -12.22 16.69
N THR A 383 -24.07 -13.44 16.83
CA THR A 383 -23.58 -14.64 16.13
C THR A 383 -23.68 -14.47 14.62
N ILE A 384 -24.76 -13.86 14.12
CA ILE A 384 -24.93 -13.53 12.70
C ILE A 384 -23.93 -12.46 12.28
N VAL A 385 -23.84 -11.33 12.99
CA VAL A 385 -22.90 -10.24 12.67
C VAL A 385 -21.47 -10.78 12.60
N THR A 386 -21.03 -11.50 13.63
CA THR A 386 -19.68 -12.09 13.71
C THR A 386 -19.39 -13.08 12.60
N ASP A 387 -20.38 -13.85 12.14
CA ASP A 387 -20.22 -14.79 11.02
C ASP A 387 -20.02 -14.10 9.67
N HIS A 388 -20.43 -12.84 9.55
CA HIS A 388 -20.32 -12.01 8.35
C HIS A 388 -19.16 -11.02 8.43
N LEU A 389 -18.37 -11.06 9.51
CA LEU A 389 -17.12 -10.31 9.59
C LEU A 389 -16.04 -10.96 8.71
N ARG A 390 -15.30 -10.10 8.02
CA ARG A 390 -14.14 -10.47 7.21
C ARG A 390 -12.97 -10.78 8.15
N MET A 391 -12.43 -12.00 8.08
CA MET A 391 -11.38 -12.45 8.99
C MET A 391 -10.06 -12.67 8.27
N TRP A 392 -8.96 -12.24 8.90
CA TRP A 392 -7.62 -12.45 8.35
C TRP A 392 -7.24 -13.92 8.34
N THR A 393 -7.59 -14.67 9.39
CA THR A 393 -7.37 -16.13 9.46
C THR A 393 -8.16 -16.90 8.39
N TYR A 394 -9.18 -16.27 7.80
CA TYR A 394 -9.94 -16.78 6.66
C TYR A 394 -9.54 -16.13 5.33
N ARG A 395 -8.40 -15.44 5.29
CA ARG A 395 -7.85 -14.77 4.10
C ARG A 395 -8.86 -13.83 3.44
N GLY A 396 -9.52 -13.02 4.28
CA GLY A 396 -10.53 -12.03 3.89
C GLY A 396 -11.93 -12.60 3.71
N ASN A 397 -12.15 -13.92 3.84
CA ASN A 397 -13.50 -14.49 3.79
C ASN A 397 -14.24 -14.29 5.12
N THR A 398 -15.55 -14.39 5.06
CA THR A 398 -16.42 -14.52 6.23
C THR A 398 -16.59 -15.99 6.61
N ALA A 399 -16.96 -16.26 7.87
CA ALA A 399 -17.28 -17.62 8.30
C ALA A 399 -18.50 -18.18 7.53
N ALA A 400 -19.49 -17.32 7.24
CA ALA A 400 -20.67 -17.67 6.46
C ALA A 400 -20.34 -18.16 5.03
N GLU A 401 -19.44 -17.46 4.33
CA GLU A 401 -18.99 -17.86 2.98
C GLU A 401 -18.24 -19.18 3.00
N LEU A 402 -17.34 -19.40 3.97
CA LEU A 402 -16.58 -20.65 4.08
C LEU A 402 -17.49 -21.85 4.34
N ARG A 403 -18.53 -21.69 5.16
CA ARG A 403 -19.53 -22.75 5.41
C ARG A 403 -20.32 -23.09 4.15
N SER A 404 -20.77 -22.06 3.42
CA SER A 404 -21.46 -22.23 2.14
C SER A 404 -20.58 -22.98 1.11
N ALA A 405 -19.31 -22.59 1.00
CA ALA A 405 -18.36 -23.24 0.09
C ALA A 405 -18.06 -24.71 0.48
N THR A 406 -17.98 -25.00 1.78
CA THR A 406 -17.76 -26.36 2.29
C THR A 406 -18.97 -27.27 2.04
N SER A 407 -20.19 -26.72 2.17
CA SER A 407 -21.43 -27.43 1.83
C SER A 407 -21.49 -27.79 0.34
N MET A 408 -20.94 -26.95 -0.55
CA MET A 408 -20.84 -27.21 -1.99
C MET A 408 -19.74 -28.22 -2.37
N LYS A 409 -18.61 -28.28 -1.64
CA LYS A 409 -17.56 -29.31 -1.85
C LYS A 409 -18.06 -30.74 -1.56
N GLY A 410 -19.02 -30.91 -0.65
CA GLY A 410 -19.70 -32.20 -0.41
C GLY A 410 -20.53 -32.72 -1.60
N ALA A 411 -20.82 -31.86 -2.59
CA ALA A 411 -21.55 -32.19 -3.81
C ALA A 411 -20.65 -32.40 -5.05
N GLY A 412 -19.32 -32.42 -4.88
CA GLY A 412 -18.39 -32.70 -5.98
C GLY A 412 -18.21 -31.56 -6.99
N ILE A 413 -18.46 -30.31 -6.59
CA ILE A 413 -18.22 -29.12 -7.42
C ILE A 413 -16.98 -28.38 -6.87
N SER A 414 -15.93 -28.27 -7.69
CA SER A 414 -14.76 -27.44 -7.42
C SER A 414 -15.12 -25.96 -7.65
N VAL A 415 -15.45 -25.23 -6.58
CA VAL A 415 -15.73 -23.80 -6.66
C VAL A 415 -14.44 -23.02 -6.47
N ILE A 416 -13.88 -22.55 -7.59
CA ILE A 416 -13.24 -21.24 -7.66
C ILE A 416 -14.38 -20.24 -7.47
N SER A 417 -14.27 -19.31 -6.53
CA SER A 417 -15.31 -18.34 -6.15
C SER A 417 -16.06 -17.78 -7.37
N GLU A 418 -17.24 -18.33 -7.65
CA GLU A 418 -18.18 -17.82 -8.64
C GLU A 418 -19.07 -16.78 -7.94
N LYS A 419 -18.55 -15.55 -7.86
CA LYS A 419 -19.35 -14.40 -8.27
C LYS A 419 -18.81 -13.95 -9.63
N GLN A 420 -18.81 -14.86 -10.59
CA GLN A 420 -18.79 -14.50 -12.00
C GLN A 420 -20.08 -13.72 -12.25
N GLU A 421 -20.00 -12.39 -12.25
CA GLU A 421 -20.68 -11.70 -13.33
C GLU A 421 -20.12 -12.35 -14.60
N THR A 422 -20.98 -13.11 -15.28
CA THR A 422 -20.71 -13.63 -16.61
C THR A 422 -19.90 -12.58 -17.35
N ILE A 423 -18.72 -12.95 -17.87
CA ILE A 423 -18.00 -12.14 -18.86
C ILE A 423 -18.98 -11.97 -20.02
N THR A 424 -19.82 -10.95 -19.94
CA THR A 424 -20.55 -10.45 -21.09
C THR A 424 -19.46 -9.93 -21.97
N LYS A 425 -19.14 -10.69 -23.02
CA LYS A 425 -18.43 -10.18 -24.20
C LYS A 425 -18.87 -8.72 -24.37
N PRO A 426 -17.93 -7.75 -24.46
CA PRO A 426 -18.28 -6.33 -24.47
C PRO A 426 -19.42 -6.15 -25.45
N LYS A 427 -20.55 -5.62 -24.95
CA LYS A 427 -21.80 -5.52 -25.70
C LYS A 427 -21.46 -4.87 -27.03
N LYS A 428 -21.61 -5.60 -28.15
CA LYS A 428 -21.28 -5.08 -29.48
C LYS A 428 -21.96 -3.73 -29.65
N VAL A 429 -21.18 -2.66 -29.74
CA VAL A 429 -21.70 -1.30 -29.93
C VAL A 429 -22.10 -1.17 -31.39
N TYR A 430 -23.41 -1.02 -31.66
CA TYR A 430 -23.92 -0.86 -33.01
C TYR A 430 -23.87 0.61 -33.44
N PRO A 431 -23.79 0.92 -34.75
CA PRO A 431 -23.61 2.29 -35.26
C PRO A 431 -24.60 3.34 -34.70
N ASN A 432 -25.80 2.95 -34.30
CA ASN A 432 -26.81 3.88 -33.79
C ASN A 432 -26.88 3.96 -32.25
N ASP A 433 -26.14 3.12 -31.53
CA ASP A 433 -26.14 3.08 -30.06
C ASP A 433 -25.49 4.34 -29.47
N PRO A 434 -25.81 4.73 -28.22
CA PRO A 434 -25.09 5.77 -27.51
C PRO A 434 -23.59 5.49 -27.51
N CYS A 435 -22.79 6.51 -27.82
CA CYS A 435 -21.35 6.34 -27.91
C CYS A 435 -20.75 6.11 -26.51
N PRO A 436 -19.93 5.06 -26.31
CA PRO A 436 -19.40 4.71 -25.00
C PRO A 436 -18.44 5.74 -24.41
N CYS A 437 -17.95 6.72 -25.19
CA CYS A 437 -17.13 7.84 -24.69
C CYS A 437 -17.92 8.92 -23.93
N GLY A 438 -19.22 8.71 -23.66
CA GLY A 438 -20.04 9.66 -22.89
C GLY A 438 -20.43 10.94 -23.62
N SER A 439 -20.10 11.10 -24.91
CA SER A 439 -20.37 12.33 -25.68
C SER A 439 -21.87 12.66 -25.93
N GLY A 440 -22.79 11.80 -25.50
CA GLY A 440 -24.23 11.91 -25.78
C GLY A 440 -24.63 11.69 -27.25
N LYS A 441 -23.67 11.41 -28.15
CA LYS A 441 -23.90 11.18 -29.59
C LYS A 441 -24.05 9.68 -29.89
N LYS A 442 -24.65 9.34 -31.03
CA LYS A 442 -24.65 7.95 -31.55
C LYS A 442 -23.24 7.52 -31.97
N TYR A 443 -22.88 6.25 -31.80
CA TYR A 443 -21.53 5.70 -32.04
C TYR A 443 -20.99 6.07 -33.43
N LYS A 444 -21.76 5.91 -34.51
CA LYS A 444 -21.37 6.29 -35.89
C LYS A 444 -21.13 7.79 -36.12
N LYS A 445 -21.56 8.63 -35.19
CA LYS A 445 -21.37 10.09 -35.25
C LYS A 445 -20.27 10.59 -34.30
N CYS A 446 -19.60 9.68 -33.59
CA CYS A 446 -18.51 9.98 -32.65
C CYS A 446 -17.35 8.99 -32.85
N CYS A 447 -17.10 8.05 -31.94
CA CYS A 447 -15.96 7.13 -32.01
C CYS A 447 -15.99 6.17 -33.21
N GLY A 448 -17.16 5.96 -33.81
CA GLY A 448 -17.33 5.19 -35.05
C GLY A 448 -17.16 6.00 -36.34
N ARG A 449 -16.77 7.29 -36.26
CA ARG A 449 -16.36 8.07 -37.44
C ARG A 449 -14.91 7.74 -37.77
N LYS A 450 -14.72 6.88 -38.77
CA LYS A 450 -13.54 6.97 -39.65
C LYS A 450 -13.91 7.82 -40.84
#